data_AF-A0A9D7CDN9-F1
#
_entry.id   AF-A0A9D7CDN9-F1
#
_cell.length_a   1.000
_cell.length_b   1.000
_cell.length_c   1.000
_cell.angle_alpha   90.00
_cell.angle_beta   90.00
_cell.angle_gamma   90.00
#
_symmetry.space_group_name_H-M   'P 1'
#
loop_
_entity.id
_entity.type
_entity.pdbx_description
1 polymer ?
#
loop_
_entity_poly.entity_id
_entity_poly.type
_entity_poly.pdbx_seq_one_letter_code
_entity_poly.pdbx_strand_id
1 'polypeptide(L)'
;MPTTGVVRNFKLQAEGEIGPNSGWHFGGELRLFVPFAPAGHRVIVTLTPTGPLIDGSAGSVRSYDAREHDNLLNSVPVGVYSASAALVAANGTRTPLTVSTTDQDDYESEVVVRWQTKDSCIGSHAGGPDRAYLWIRNPAAE
;
A
#
# COMPACT_ATOMS: atom_id res chain seq x y z
N MET A 1 -34.17 -10.40 -21.98
CA MET A 1 -33.84 -11.00 -20.65
C MET A 1 -34.70 -10.34 -19.60
N PRO A 2 -35.24 -11.06 -18.60
CA PRO A 2 -36.09 -10.45 -17.57
C PRO A 2 -35.25 -9.55 -16.66
N THR A 3 -35.68 -8.30 -16.44
CA THR A 3 -35.02 -7.32 -15.55
C THR A 3 -35.84 -7.03 -14.29
N THR A 4 -37.07 -7.55 -14.20
CA THR A 4 -38.01 -7.28 -13.11
C THR A 4 -37.81 -8.28 -11.98
N GLY A 5 -37.53 -7.80 -10.76
CA GLY A 5 -37.39 -8.63 -9.56
C GLY A 5 -35.98 -9.18 -9.28
N VAL A 6 -34.99 -8.88 -10.12
CA VAL A 6 -33.59 -9.28 -9.87
C VAL A 6 -32.92 -8.25 -8.95
N VAL A 7 -32.69 -8.63 -7.70
CA VAL A 7 -31.86 -7.85 -6.76
C VAL A 7 -30.41 -8.31 -6.89
N ARG A 8 -29.53 -7.38 -7.25
CA ARG A 8 -28.08 -7.62 -7.33
C ARG A 8 -27.45 -7.40 -5.95
N ASN A 9 -27.23 -8.49 -5.22
CA ASN A 9 -26.61 -8.48 -3.90
C ASN A 9 -25.12 -8.83 -3.98
N PHE A 10 -24.33 -7.97 -4.63
CA PHE A 10 -22.87 -8.13 -4.65
C PHE A 10 -22.27 -7.49 -3.40
N LYS A 11 -21.36 -8.21 -2.72
CA LYS A 11 -20.46 -7.64 -1.72
C LYS A 11 -19.09 -7.51 -2.34
N LEU A 12 -18.57 -6.29 -2.40
CA LEU A 12 -17.19 -6.03 -2.77
C LEU A 12 -16.32 -6.25 -1.53
N GLN A 13 -15.36 -7.18 -1.61
CA GLN A 13 -14.36 -7.37 -0.57
C GLN A 13 -13.05 -6.75 -1.05
N ALA A 14 -12.62 -5.67 -0.40
CA ALA A 14 -11.45 -4.89 -0.78
C ALA A 14 -10.21 -5.18 0.08
N GLU A 15 -10.32 -6.06 1.08
CA GLU A 15 -9.22 -6.43 1.98
C GLU A 15 -9.41 -7.82 2.61
N GLY A 16 -8.34 -8.35 3.21
CA GLY A 16 -8.33 -9.61 3.95
C GLY A 16 -7.80 -10.79 3.14
N GLU A 17 -7.59 -11.93 3.81
CA GLU A 17 -7.06 -13.14 3.18
C GLU A 17 -8.10 -13.85 2.30
N ILE A 18 -7.67 -14.36 1.14
CA ILE A 18 -8.49 -15.14 0.22
C ILE A 18 -8.48 -16.60 0.69
N GLY A 19 -9.41 -16.93 1.59
CA GLY A 19 -9.47 -18.25 2.21
C GLY A 19 -8.39 -18.48 3.27
N PRO A 20 -8.59 -19.46 4.16
CA PRO A 20 -7.71 -19.64 5.32
C PRO A 20 -6.34 -20.22 4.93
N ASN A 21 -5.26 -19.60 5.42
CA ASN A 21 -3.86 -20.02 5.23
C ASN A 21 -3.41 -20.08 3.77
N SER A 22 -4.05 -19.29 2.90
CA SER A 22 -3.74 -19.26 1.48
C SER A 22 -2.50 -18.41 1.19
N GLY A 23 -2.21 -17.42 2.04
CA GLY A 23 -1.21 -16.38 1.79
C GLY A 23 -1.60 -15.41 0.67
N TRP A 24 -2.80 -15.54 0.10
CA TRP A 24 -3.34 -14.64 -0.91
C TRP A 24 -4.26 -13.63 -0.24
N HIS A 25 -4.29 -12.40 -0.73
CA HIS A 25 -5.04 -11.32 -0.11
C HIS A 25 -5.87 -10.53 -1.13
N PHE A 26 -7.07 -10.12 -0.72
CA PHE A 26 -7.83 -9.08 -1.40
C PHE A 26 -7.18 -7.71 -1.18
N GLY A 27 -7.42 -6.79 -2.09
CA GLY A 27 -6.93 -5.42 -2.02
C GLY A 27 -5.68 -5.19 -2.85
N GLY A 28 -5.07 -4.04 -2.61
CA GLY A 28 -3.81 -3.64 -3.17
C GLY A 28 -2.63 -4.24 -2.42
N GLU A 29 -1.57 -4.44 -3.19
CA GLU A 29 -0.26 -4.86 -2.69
C GLU A 29 0.72 -3.68 -2.83
N LEU A 30 1.40 -3.31 -1.75
CA LEU A 30 2.41 -2.25 -1.75
C LEU A 30 3.77 -2.83 -1.37
N ARG A 31 4.69 -2.85 -2.33
CA ARG A 31 6.05 -3.33 -2.11
C ARG A 31 6.94 -2.21 -1.59
N LEU A 32 7.57 -2.46 -0.45
CA LEU A 32 8.47 -1.54 0.21
C LEU A 32 9.92 -1.86 -0.15
N PHE A 33 10.70 -0.86 -0.50
CA PHE A 33 12.14 -0.96 -0.63
C PHE A 33 12.79 -0.17 0.49
N VAL A 34 13.18 -0.89 1.53
CA VAL A 34 13.81 -0.34 2.73
C VAL A 34 15.25 -0.86 2.78
N PRO A 35 16.25 -0.07 2.31
CA PRO A 35 17.63 -0.55 2.25
C PRO A 35 18.33 -0.55 3.62
N PHE A 36 17.66 -0.06 4.67
CA PHE A 36 18.24 0.10 6.00
C PHE A 36 17.21 -0.18 7.10
N ALA A 37 17.59 -0.95 8.10
CA ALA A 37 16.92 -0.99 9.39
C ALA A 37 17.97 -1.30 10.45
N PRO A 38 18.57 -0.28 11.10
CA PRO A 38 19.54 -0.52 12.15
C PRO A 38 18.94 -1.43 13.23
N ALA A 39 19.75 -2.32 13.81
CA ALA A 39 19.26 -3.27 14.81
C ALA A 39 18.45 -2.56 15.92
N GLY A 40 17.29 -3.12 16.24
CA GLY A 40 16.38 -2.56 17.25
C GLY A 40 15.59 -1.32 16.82
N HIS A 41 15.72 -0.87 15.57
CA HIS A 41 14.90 0.19 14.99
C HIS A 41 13.80 -0.40 14.11
N ARG A 42 12.75 0.38 13.86
CA ARG A 42 11.63 0.01 12.99
C ARG A 42 11.39 1.10 11.97
N VAL A 43 11.09 0.73 10.73
CA VAL A 43 10.60 1.69 9.73
C VAL A 43 9.08 1.63 9.74
N ILE A 44 8.44 2.73 10.11
CA ILE A 44 6.99 2.83 10.10
C ILE A 44 6.55 3.59 8.86
N VAL A 45 5.81 2.92 7.99
CA VAL A 45 5.15 3.53 6.83
C VAL A 45 3.74 3.91 7.22
N THR A 46 3.33 5.14 6.94
CA THR A 46 1.97 5.62 7.17
C THR A 46 1.29 5.93 5.85
N LEU A 47 0.10 5.37 5.66
CA LEU A 47 -0.76 5.60 4.51
C LEU A 47 -1.99 6.39 4.97
N THR A 48 -2.14 7.59 4.43
CA THR A 48 -3.29 8.48 4.68
C THR A 48 -4.16 8.53 3.43
N PRO A 49 -5.42 8.03 3.47
CA PRO A 49 -6.33 8.16 2.35
C PRO A 49 -6.52 9.63 1.96
N THR A 50 -6.41 9.93 0.67
CA THR A 50 -6.64 11.29 0.12
C THR A 50 -8.05 11.48 -0.42
N GLY A 51 -8.86 10.42 -0.40
CA GLY A 51 -10.23 10.38 -0.87
C GLY A 51 -10.85 9.00 -0.61
N PRO A 52 -12.07 8.77 -1.11
CA PRO A 52 -12.76 7.48 -0.95
C PRO A 52 -11.96 6.30 -1.52
N LEU A 53 -12.14 5.13 -0.91
CA LEU A 53 -11.65 3.85 -1.41
C LEU A 53 -12.49 3.37 -2.60
N ILE A 54 -12.05 2.29 -3.27
CA ILE A 54 -12.74 1.73 -4.44
C ILE A 54 -14.18 1.25 -4.14
N ASP A 55 -14.50 0.96 -2.87
CA ASP A 55 -15.84 0.60 -2.42
C ASP A 55 -16.71 1.82 -2.04
N GLY A 56 -16.17 3.03 -2.17
CA GLY A 56 -16.83 4.29 -1.84
C GLY A 56 -16.76 4.69 -0.36
N SER A 57 -16.16 3.86 0.50
CA SER A 57 -15.94 4.23 1.92
C SER A 57 -14.83 5.27 2.07
N ALA A 58 -14.78 5.98 3.20
CA ALA A 58 -13.82 7.07 3.41
C ALA A 58 -12.35 6.62 3.61
N GLY A 59 -12.11 5.34 3.93
CA GLY A 59 -10.81 4.84 4.36
C GLY A 59 -10.37 5.33 5.74
N SER A 60 -9.29 4.75 6.26
CA SER A 60 -8.67 5.12 7.53
C SER A 60 -7.15 5.21 7.39
N VAL A 61 -6.52 6.07 8.19
CA VAL A 61 -5.05 6.11 8.28
C VAL A 61 -4.54 4.76 8.79
N ARG A 62 -3.53 4.21 8.13
CA ARG A 62 -2.89 2.95 8.52
C ARG A 62 -1.39 3.14 8.67
N SER A 63 -0.82 2.53 9.71
CA SER A 63 0.62 2.48 9.91
C SER A 63 1.09 1.04 9.88
N TYR A 64 2.18 0.80 9.16
CA TYR A 64 2.75 -0.52 8.93
C TYR A 64 4.20 -0.55 9.40
N ASP A 65 4.55 -1.62 10.09
CA ASP A 65 5.93 -1.90 10.50
C ASP A 65 6.65 -2.61 9.34
N ALA A 66 7.44 -1.86 8.59
CA ALA A 66 8.25 -2.37 7.50
C ALA A 66 9.49 -3.05 8.09
N ARG A 67 9.39 -4.36 8.28
CA ARG A 67 10.50 -5.16 8.83
C ARG A 67 11.53 -5.44 7.74
N GLU A 68 12.79 -5.57 8.15
CA GLU A 68 13.85 -6.08 7.30
C GLU A 68 13.40 -7.45 6.75
N HIS A 69 13.28 -7.54 5.41
CA HIS A 69 12.77 -8.70 4.64
C HIS A 69 11.24 -8.87 4.51
N ASP A 70 10.41 -8.12 5.26
CA ASP A 70 8.96 -8.08 5.04
C ASP A 70 8.59 -6.84 4.20
N ASN A 71 8.92 -6.97 2.92
CA ASN A 71 8.88 -5.88 1.96
C ASN A 71 7.53 -5.78 1.25
N LEU A 72 6.47 -6.42 1.77
CA LEU A 72 5.19 -6.51 1.08
C LEU A 72 4.02 -6.27 2.01
N LEU A 73 3.39 -5.11 1.86
CA LEU A 73 2.14 -4.81 2.53
C LEU A 73 0.99 -5.39 1.71
N ASN A 74 0.36 -6.43 2.26
CA ASN A 74 -0.83 -7.06 1.71
C ASN A 74 -2.09 -6.44 2.32
N SER A 75 -3.25 -6.71 1.70
CA SER A 75 -4.56 -6.25 2.20
C SER A 75 -4.64 -4.73 2.39
N VAL A 76 -3.95 -3.96 1.54
CA VAL A 76 -4.12 -2.51 1.55
C VAL A 76 -5.40 -2.19 0.78
N PRO A 77 -6.41 -1.54 1.38
CA PRO A 77 -7.61 -1.21 0.64
C PRO A 77 -7.27 -0.34 -0.56
N VAL A 78 -7.86 -0.64 -1.71
CA VAL A 78 -7.50 0.05 -2.95
C VAL A 78 -8.06 1.46 -2.91
N GLY A 79 -7.18 2.46 -3.05
CA GLY A 79 -7.51 3.88 -3.01
C GLY A 79 -6.32 4.74 -3.44
N VAL A 80 -6.41 6.05 -3.20
CA VAL A 80 -5.29 6.97 -3.41
C VAL A 80 -4.79 7.41 -2.03
N TYR A 81 -3.50 7.21 -1.78
CA TYR A 81 -2.90 7.51 -0.48
C TYR A 81 -1.80 8.53 -0.60
N SER A 82 -1.69 9.33 0.44
CA SER A 82 -0.51 10.10 0.78
C SER A 82 0.34 9.22 1.69
N ALA A 83 1.55 8.89 1.27
CA ALA A 83 2.43 7.94 1.95
C ALA A 83 3.65 8.66 2.52
N SER A 84 3.97 8.36 3.78
CA SER A 84 5.18 8.86 4.46
C SER A 84 5.84 7.75 5.26
N ALA A 85 7.10 7.94 5.67
CA ALA A 85 7.83 6.97 6.48
C ALA A 85 8.63 7.64 7.60
N ALA A 86 8.86 6.90 8.68
CA ALA A 86 9.72 7.33 9.77
C ALA A 86 10.52 6.15 10.35
N LEU A 87 11.79 6.40 10.69
CA LEU A 87 12.58 5.48 11.49
C LEU A 87 12.23 5.70 12.96
N VAL A 88 11.89 4.63 13.65
CA VAL A 88 11.55 4.62 15.06
C VAL A 88 12.65 3.88 15.80
N ALA A 89 13.43 4.60 16.60
CA ALA A 89 14.48 4.03 17.43
C ALA A 89 13.90 3.20 18.59
N ALA A 90 14.75 2.39 19.22
CA ALA A 90 14.37 1.56 20.37
C ALA A 90 13.80 2.39 21.55
N ASN A 91 14.24 3.64 21.69
CA ASN A 91 13.74 4.57 22.70
C ASN A 91 12.43 5.29 22.29
N GLY A 92 11.86 4.96 21.13
CA GLY A 92 10.64 5.56 20.58
C GLY A 92 10.84 6.86 19.79
N THR A 93 12.07 7.39 19.70
CA THR A 93 12.36 8.58 18.91
C THR A 93 12.03 8.34 17.44
N ARG A 94 11.32 9.29 16.83
CA ARG A 94 10.93 9.23 15.42
C ARG A 94 11.78 10.19 14.58
N THR A 95 12.45 9.66 13.58
CA THR A 95 13.17 10.43 12.58
C THR A 95 12.42 10.33 11.25
N PRO A 96 11.96 11.46 10.67
CA PRO A 96 11.33 11.45 9.35
C PRO A 96 12.26 10.85 8.29
N LEU A 97 11.70 10.06 7.40
CA LEU A 97 12.38 9.50 6.24
C LEU A 97 11.80 10.11 4.98
N THR A 98 12.53 10.00 3.87
CA THR A 98 12.03 10.38 2.56
C THR A 98 11.59 9.15 1.79
N VAL A 99 10.62 9.35 0.89
CA VAL A 99 9.96 8.28 0.15
C VAL A 99 9.78 8.66 -1.32
N SER A 100 9.74 7.66 -2.20
CA SER A 100 9.44 7.82 -3.63
C SER A 100 8.58 6.68 -4.15
N THR A 101 7.79 6.92 -5.20
CA THR A 101 7.07 5.87 -5.95
C THR A 101 7.84 5.40 -7.18
N THR A 102 9.09 5.83 -7.35
CA THR A 102 10.02 5.34 -8.38
C THR A 102 11.40 5.12 -7.76
N ASP A 103 12.30 4.51 -8.52
CA ASP A 103 13.71 4.35 -8.14
C ASP A 103 14.60 5.53 -8.58
N GLN A 104 14.02 6.63 -9.09
CA GLN A 104 14.71 7.69 -9.84
C GLN A 104 15.17 8.90 -9.00
N ASP A 105 15.51 8.70 -7.72
CA ASP A 105 16.01 9.74 -6.81
C ASP A 105 15.04 10.92 -6.48
N ASP A 106 13.79 10.89 -6.96
CA ASP A 106 12.74 11.86 -6.59
C ASP A 106 12.13 11.55 -5.21
N TYR A 107 12.91 11.72 -4.16
CA TYR A 107 12.51 11.43 -2.78
C TYR A 107 11.97 12.68 -2.07
N GLU A 108 10.79 12.54 -1.47
CA GLU A 108 10.09 13.61 -0.76
C GLU A 108 9.68 13.16 0.65
N SER A 109 9.24 14.08 1.51
CA SER A 109 8.70 13.69 2.83
C SER A 109 7.39 12.90 2.72
N GLU A 110 6.67 13.07 1.62
CA GLU A 110 5.40 12.43 1.35
C GLU A 110 5.17 12.29 -0.16
N VAL A 111 4.63 11.15 -0.59
CA VAL A 111 4.33 10.88 -2.02
C VAL A 111 2.95 10.27 -2.20
N VAL A 112 2.37 10.48 -3.39
CA VAL A 112 1.05 9.94 -3.73
C VAL A 112 1.18 8.53 -4.28
N VAL A 113 0.69 7.55 -3.54
CA VAL A 113 0.63 6.14 -3.96
C VAL A 113 -0.71 5.85 -4.61
N ARG A 114 -0.65 5.20 -5.78
CA ARG A 114 -1.81 4.73 -6.55
C ARG A 114 -1.51 3.33 -7.07
N TRP A 115 -2.49 2.44 -7.02
CA TRP A 115 -2.41 1.17 -7.74
C TRP A 115 -2.82 1.41 -9.20
N GLN A 116 -1.89 1.16 -10.10
CA GLN A 116 -2.16 1.24 -11.54
C GLN A 116 -2.61 -0.13 -12.03
N THR A 117 -3.49 -0.17 -13.02
CA THR A 117 -3.73 -1.41 -13.77
C THR A 117 -2.58 -1.60 -14.75
N LYS A 118 -2.06 -2.82 -14.92
CA LYS A 118 -1.19 -3.08 -16.07
C LYS A 118 -2.00 -2.84 -17.34
N ASP A 119 -1.52 -1.97 -18.23
CA ASP A 119 -1.99 -1.84 -19.61
C ASP A 119 -1.59 -3.10 -20.40
N SER A 120 -2.18 -4.22 -20.04
CA SER A 120 -2.13 -5.45 -20.81
C SER A 120 -3.34 -5.44 -21.73
N CYS A 121 -3.18 -4.89 -22.94
CA CYS A 121 -4.14 -4.94 -24.03
C CYS A 121 -4.42 -6.37 -24.56
N ILE A 122 -4.29 -7.40 -23.72
CA ILE A 122 -4.57 -8.79 -24.03
C ILE A 122 -5.71 -9.27 -23.13
N GLY A 123 -6.95 -9.02 -23.57
CA GLY A 123 -8.08 -9.93 -23.41
C GLY A 123 -8.52 -10.39 -22.01
N SER A 124 -8.07 -9.82 -20.90
CA SER A 124 -8.58 -10.16 -19.56
C SER A 124 -9.60 -9.10 -19.14
N HIS A 125 -10.88 -9.47 -19.13
CA HIS A 125 -12.00 -8.56 -18.80
C HIS A 125 -12.10 -8.19 -17.29
N ALA A 126 -11.06 -8.42 -16.50
CA ALA A 126 -10.99 -8.05 -15.09
C ALA A 126 -9.52 -7.81 -14.68
N GLY A 127 -8.97 -6.65 -15.02
CA GLY A 127 -7.67 -6.22 -14.51
C GLY A 127 -7.79 -5.78 -13.06
N GLY A 128 -7.19 -6.53 -12.14
CA GLY A 128 -7.00 -6.08 -10.76
C GLY A 128 -5.95 -4.95 -10.68
N PRO A 129 -5.88 -4.25 -9.54
CA PRO A 129 -4.77 -3.34 -9.26
C PRO A 129 -3.43 -4.10 -9.36
N ASP A 130 -2.48 -3.59 -10.14
CA ASP A 130 -1.09 -4.06 -10.11
C ASP A 130 -0.40 -3.58 -8.84
N ARG A 131 0.72 -4.19 -8.49
CA ARG A 131 1.54 -3.84 -7.33
C ARG A 131 1.96 -2.37 -7.39
N ALA A 132 1.73 -1.64 -6.29
CA ALA A 132 2.34 -0.34 -6.06
C ALA A 132 3.70 -0.51 -5.38
N TYR A 133 4.55 0.51 -5.47
CA TYR A 133 5.91 0.46 -4.96
C TYR A 133 6.22 1.73 -4.15
N LEU A 134 7.01 1.56 -3.08
CA LEU A 134 7.48 2.65 -2.24
C LEU A 134 8.95 2.43 -1.89
N TRP A 135 9.81 3.32 -2.36
CA TRP A 135 11.22 3.35 -1.99
C TRP A 135 11.40 4.29 -0.82
N ILE A 136 12.23 3.91 0.14
CA ILE A 136 12.44 4.66 1.39
C ILE A 136 13.92 4.94 1.58
N ARG A 137 14.26 6.17 1.98
CA ARG A 137 15.63 6.60 2.28
C ARG A 137 15.74 7.33 3.61
N ASN A 138 16.92 7.25 4.20
CA ASN A 138 17.29 8.07 5.35
C ASN A 138 18.12 9.26 4.85
N PRO A 139 17.56 10.48 4.83
CA PRO A 139 18.29 11.66 4.35
C PRO A 139 19.48 12.03 5.24
N ALA A 140 19.57 11.50 6.48
CA ALA A 140 20.68 11.75 7.39
C ALA A 140 21.84 10.74 7.25
N ALA A 141 21.74 9.76 6.35
CA ALA A 141 22.76 8.73 6.12
C ALA A 141 23.53 8.92 4.79
N GLU A 142 23.21 9.96 4.02
CA GLU A 142 23.98 10.44 2.86
C GLU A 142 24.92 11.58 3.27
#